data_AF-A0AAN0KHK8-F1
#
_entry.id   AF-A0AAN0KHK8-F1
#
_cell.length_a   1.000
_cell.length_b   1.000
_cell.length_c   1.000
_cell.angle_alpha   90.00
_cell.angle_beta   90.00
_cell.angle_gamma   90.00
#
_symmetry.space_group_name_H-M   'P 1'
#
loop_
_entity.id
_entity.type
_entity.pdbx_description
1 polymer ?
#
loop_
_entity_poly.entity_id
_entity_poly.type
_entity_poly.pdbx_seq_one_letter_code
_entity_poly.pdbx_strand_id
1 'polypeptide(L)' 'MTVTRSRYGSLGSLRVPALVIHGTADTFLPVEHARRLVELIPNAQPLWLDGVGHQFPYPGLPTITRAIVSHLDRTL' A
#
# COMPACT_ATOMS: atom_id res chain seq x y z
N MET A 1 -26.71 -2.88 10.27
CA MET A 1 -25.34 -3.27 9.89
C MET A 1 -24.37 -2.45 10.71
N THR A 2 -23.49 -3.08 11.48
CA THR A 2 -22.50 -2.36 12.29
C THR A 2 -21.28 -2.06 11.45
N VAL A 3 -21.04 -0.79 11.14
CA VAL A 3 -19.82 -0.37 10.46
C VAL A 3 -18.67 -0.43 11.47
N THR A 4 -17.58 -1.11 11.09
CA THR A 4 -16.39 -1.14 11.94
C THR A 4 -15.75 0.25 11.96
N ARG A 5 -15.40 0.72 13.16
CA ARG A 5 -14.76 2.04 13.33
C ARG A 5 -13.47 2.17 12.53
N SER A 6 -13.16 3.39 12.10
CA SER A 6 -11.89 3.72 11.44
C SER A 6 -10.67 3.32 12.30
N ARG A 7 -9.59 2.89 11.63
CA ARG A 7 -8.29 2.58 12.24
C ARG A 7 -7.25 3.68 12.02
N TYR A 8 -7.61 4.81 11.41
CA TYR A 8 -6.66 5.90 11.14
C TYR A 8 -5.95 6.38 12.40
N GLY A 9 -6.67 6.51 13.53
CA GLY A 9 -6.06 6.90 14.80
C GLY A 9 -5.00 5.93 15.34
N SER A 10 -5.02 4.65 14.92
CA SER A 10 -4.03 3.65 15.33
C SER A 10 -2.88 3.46 14.34
N LEU A 11 -2.95 4.01 13.12
CA LEU A 11 -1.90 3.79 12.12
C LEU A 11 -0.56 4.42 12.54
N GLY A 12 -0.60 5.57 13.21
CA GLY A 12 0.59 6.25 13.73
C GLY A 12 1.32 5.50 14.85
N SER A 13 0.69 4.49 15.47
CA SER A 13 1.34 3.65 16.48
C SER A 13 2.11 2.47 15.88
N LEU A 14 2.01 2.23 14.57
CA LEU A 14 2.80 1.19 13.91
C LEU A 14 4.29 1.56 13.94
N ARG A 15 5.13 0.57 14.27
CA ARG A 15 6.60 0.70 14.28
C ARG A 15 7.28 -0.24 13.28
N VAL A 16 6.53 -1.21 12.76
CA VAL A 16 7.02 -2.12 11.73
C VAL A 16 7.20 -1.40 10.40
N PRO A 17 8.15 -1.82 9.55
CA PRO A 17 8.21 -1.37 8.16
C PRO A 17 6.91 -1.73 7.44
N ALA A 18 6.46 -0.87 6.52
CA ALA A 18 5.30 -1.13 5.68
C ALA A 18 5.59 -0.77 4.22
N LEU A 19 5.16 -1.62 3.28
CA LEU A 19 5.16 -1.34 1.85
C LEU A 19 3.71 -1.18 1.38
N VAL A 20 3.40 -0.03 0.77
CA VAL A 20 2.08 0.28 0.20
C VAL A 20 2.19 0.27 -1.31
N ILE A 21 1.58 -0.72 -1.97
CA ILE A 21 1.60 -0.88 -3.43
C ILE A 21 0.21 -0.55 -3.97
N HIS A 22 0.09 0.39 -4.91
CA HIS A 22 -1.22 0.79 -5.43
C HIS A 22 -1.17 1.33 -6.86
N GLY A 23 -2.22 1.06 -7.65
CA GLY A 23 -2.37 1.59 -9.00
C GLY A 23 -2.91 3.03 -9.02
N THR A 24 -2.28 3.92 -9.77
CA THR A 24 -2.69 5.34 -9.80
C THR A 24 -4.00 5.59 -10.54
N ALA A 25 -4.48 4.63 -11.33
CA ALA A 25 -5.74 4.68 -12.06
C ALA A 25 -6.79 3.71 -11.48
N ASP A 26 -6.63 3.26 -10.22
CA ASP A 26 -7.61 2.41 -9.55
C ASP A 26 -8.90 3.21 -9.24
N THR A 27 -9.97 2.92 -9.98
CA THR A 27 -11.29 3.52 -9.79
C THR A 27 -12.19 2.76 -8.83
N PHE A 28 -11.81 1.54 -8.41
CA PHE A 28 -12.56 0.73 -7.46
C PHE A 28 -12.16 1.06 -6.02
N LEU A 29 -10.85 1.17 -5.78
CA LEU A 29 -10.25 1.67 -4.56
C LEU A 29 -9.36 2.88 -4.90
N PRO A 30 -9.86 4.11 -4.77
CA PRO A 30 -9.11 5.31 -5.12
C PRO A 30 -7.73 5.38 -4.45
N VAL A 31 -6.72 5.83 -5.21
CA VAL A 31 -5.31 5.92 -4.77
C VAL A 31 -5.14 6.80 -3.52
N GLU A 32 -6.07 7.71 -3.26
CA GLU A 32 -6.12 8.55 -2.06
C GLU A 32 -6.14 7.72 -0.77
N HIS A 33 -6.77 6.54 -0.78
CA HIS A 33 -6.76 5.64 0.37
C HIS A 33 -5.34 5.13 0.66
N ALA A 34 -4.59 4.75 -0.37
CA ALA A 34 -3.21 4.30 -0.23
C ALA A 34 -2.28 5.46 0.16
N ARG A 35 -2.46 6.65 -0.42
CA ARG A 35 -1.74 7.87 -0.01
C ARG A 35 -1.95 8.17 1.47
N ARG A 36 -3.18 8.00 1.97
CA ARG A 36 -3.50 8.20 3.38
C ARG A 36 -2.81 7.17 4.28
N LEU A 37 -2.63 5.92 3.84
CA LEU A 37 -1.83 4.93 4.58
C LEU A 37 -0.37 5.36 4.68
N VAL A 38 0.22 5.81 3.57
CA VAL A 38 1.62 6.29 3.53
C VAL A 38 1.83 7.50 4.44
N GLU A 39 0.87 8.43 4.47
CA GLU A 39 0.93 9.60 5.36
C GLU A 39 0.83 9.23 6.85
N LEU A 40 -0.02 8.26 7.20
CA LEU A 40 -0.33 7.95 8.59
C LEU A 40 0.60 6.91 9.23
N ILE A 41 1.29 6.09 8.44
CA ILE A 41 2.18 5.03 8.93
C ILE A 41 3.63 5.54 8.89
N PRO A 42 4.33 5.67 10.04
CA PRO A 42 5.64 6.32 10.10
C PRO A 42 6.71 5.72 9.18
N ASN A 43 6.70 4.39 9.02
CA ASN A 43 7.71 3.64 8.26
C ASN A 43 7.16 3.08 6.95
N ALA A 44 6.11 3.71 6.39
CA ALA A 44 5.55 3.29 5.12
C ALA A 44 6.41 3.75 3.94
N GLN A 45 6.57 2.85 2.97
CA GLN A 45 7.19 3.12 1.67
C GLN A 45 6.15 2.92 0.58
N PRO A 46 5.95 3.89 -0.33
CA PRO A 46 5.04 3.71 -1.45
C PRO A 46 5.70 3.00 -2.64
N LEU A 47 4.90 2.23 -3.37
CA LEU A 47 5.16 1.77 -4.73
C LEU A 47 3.92 2.07 -5.58
N TRP A 48 3.98 3.17 -6.34
CA TRP A 48 2.90 3.58 -7.22
C TRP A 48 3.02 2.92 -8.59
N LEU A 49 1.96 2.25 -9.03
CA LEU A 49 1.88 1.61 -10.34
C LEU A 49 1.17 2.58 -11.30
N ASP A 50 1.94 3.28 -12.13
CA ASP A 50 1.41 4.35 -12.97
C ASP A 50 0.44 3.82 -14.04
N GLY A 51 -0.73 4.45 -14.16
CA GLY A 51 -1.79 4.07 -15.10
C GLY A 51 -2.48 2.75 -14.79
N VAL A 52 -2.15 2.08 -13.67
CA VAL A 52 -2.69 0.77 -13.32
C VAL A 52 -3.98 0.92 -12.52
N GLY A 53 -5.01 0.13 -12.88
CA GLY A 53 -6.30 0.05 -12.19
C GLY A 53 -6.37 -1.12 -11.17
N HIS A 54 -7.59 -1.52 -10.79
CA HIS A 54 -7.84 -2.63 -9.85
C HIS A 54 -7.77 -4.01 -10.51
N GLN A 55 -6.70 -4.29 -11.26
CA GLN A 55 -6.61 -5.45 -12.14
C GLN A 55 -5.53 -6.41 -11.66
N PHE A 56 -5.85 -7.70 -11.58
CA PHE A 56 -4.88 -8.77 -11.42
C PHE A 56 -4.89 -9.68 -12.67
N PRO A 57 -3.72 -10.04 -13.24
CA PRO A 57 -2.36 -9.69 -12.82
C PRO A 57 -2.00 -8.22 -13.13
N TYR A 58 -1.19 -7.61 -12.25
CA TYR A 58 -0.68 -6.25 -12.47
C TYR A 58 0.37 -6.21 -13.58
N PRO A 59 0.42 -5.14 -14.40
CA PRO A 59 1.56 -4.87 -15.26
C PRO A 59 2.86 -4.81 -14.43
N GLY A 60 3.92 -5.47 -14.90
CA GLY A 60 5.21 -5.46 -14.21
C GLY A 60 5.26 -6.33 -12.95
N LEU A 61 4.45 -7.39 -12.84
CA LEU A 61 4.47 -8.37 -11.73
C LEU A 61 5.89 -8.75 -11.25
N PRO A 62 6.89 -9.06 -12.12
CA PRO A 62 8.24 -9.36 -11.64
C PRO A 62 8.90 -8.24 -10.82
N THR A 63 8.63 -6.97 -11.16
CA THR A 63 9.11 -5.81 -10.40
C THR A 63 8.40 -5.69 -9.06
N ILE A 64 7.08 -5.90 -9.04
CA ILE A 64 6.27 -5.90 -7.82
C ILE A 64 6.75 -7.01 -6.86
N THR A 65 6.95 -8.22 -7.39
CA THR A 65 7.47 -9.35 -6.62
C THR A 65 8.84 -9.05 -6.01
N ARG A 66 9.76 -8.46 -6.79
CA ARG A 66 11.06 -8.04 -6.26
C ARG A 66 10.92 -7.01 -5.14
N ALA A 67 10.04 -6.02 -5.30
CA ALA A 67 9.81 -5.01 -4.27
C ALA A 67 9.28 -5.63 -2.96
N ILE A 68 8.38 -6.62 -3.07
CA ILE A 68 7.89 -7.37 -1.90
C ILE A 68 9.03 -8.14 -1.23
N VAL A 69 9.81 -8.91 -2.00
CA VAL A 69 10.94 -9.69 -1.46
C VAL A 69 11.96 -8.77 -0.79
N SER A 70 12.39 -7.69 -1.45
CA SER A 70 13.31 -6.71 -0.87
C SER A 70 12.76 -6.02 0.38
N HIS A 71 11.44 -5.83 0.49
CA HIS A 71 10.84 -5.33 1.71
C HIS A 71 10.96 -6.33 2.86
N LEU A 72 10.71 -7.61 2.60
CA LEU A 72 10.83 -8.68 3.60
C LEU A 72 12.28 -8.84 4.05
N ASP A 73 13.25 -8.85 3.14
CA ASP A 73 14.67 -9.01 3.46
C ASP A 73 15.22 -7.87 4.33
N ARG A 74 14.65 -6.67 4.22
CA ARG A 74 15.03 -5.50 5.05
C ARG A 74 14.45 -5.52 6.46
N THR A 75 13.50 -6.42 6.71
CA THR A 75 12.80 -6.54 8.00
C THR A 75 13.31 -7.70 8.87
N LEU A 76 14.20 -8.54 8.30
CA LEU A 76 15.01 -9.54 8.99
C LEU A 76 16.31 -8.91 9.49
#